data_AF-A0A3M1I4V2-F1
#
_entry.id   AF-A0A3M1I4V2-F1
#
_cell.length_a   1.000
_cell.length_b   1.000
_cell.length_c   1.000
_cell.angle_alpha   90.00
_cell.angle_beta   90.00
_cell.angle_gamma   90.00
#
_symmetry.space_group_name_H-M   'P 1'
#
loop_
_entity.id
_entity.type
_entity.pdbx_description
1 polymer ?
#
loop_
_entity_poly.entity_id
_entity_poly.type
_entity_poly.pdbx_seq_one_letter_code
_entity_poly.pdbx_strand_id
1 'polypeptide(L)'
;MGNVLLLATLGSKAQLITLALDCLREQGVEPREIVVVHTRRERPETARALKRLDEEIERGGMPPYRSLELSGPQGVLRDVTAPEEVEIAFRRLYEEVREAKLAEKTVHMLIAGGRRTLTVFGMAVAQMLFDDDDRLWHLASHPDLEASGALHARPGEWARLIPIPVIPWGRLSPVFDALRDVSDPFQAAQRLADLRLHEQWDAARIFLLTKITPAEQQVVDLLVGEGLRQAEIAERLHLSPRTVEQHLRAVYRKAAEHWQVSEVNQTRLVRLLLPFYQWKSGGITGNPP
;
A
#
# COMPACT_ATOMS: atom_id res chain seq x y z
N MET A 1 -9.04 -7.14 -7.53
CA MET A 1 -7.66 -6.63 -7.62
C MET A 1 -7.72 -5.13 -7.37
N GLY A 2 -7.06 -4.66 -6.32
CA GLY A 2 -7.11 -3.25 -5.90
C GLY A 2 -6.46 -2.32 -6.93
N ASN A 3 -6.86 -1.05 -6.91
CA ASN A 3 -6.23 -0.02 -7.74
C ASN A 3 -4.90 0.38 -7.09
N VAL A 4 -3.78 -0.16 -7.59
CA VAL A 4 -2.45 0.08 -7.03
C VAL A 4 -1.81 1.31 -7.67
N LEU A 5 -1.34 2.23 -6.84
CA LEU A 5 -0.53 3.39 -7.20
C LEU A 5 0.93 3.12 -6.81
N LEU A 6 1.87 3.25 -7.75
CA LEU A 6 3.29 3.39 -7.44
C LEU A 6 3.65 4.88 -7.39
N LEU A 7 4.03 5.38 -6.21
CA LEU A 7 4.58 6.73 -6.06
C LEU A 7 6.09 6.64 -5.86
N ALA A 8 6.87 7.21 -6.75
CA ALA A 8 8.34 7.13 -6.71
C ALA A 8 8.96 8.52 -6.76
N THR A 9 9.89 8.81 -5.84
CA THR A 9 10.71 10.02 -5.95
C THR A 9 11.80 9.82 -7.00
N LEU A 10 12.03 10.83 -7.83
CA LEU A 10 13.02 10.81 -8.90
C LEU A 10 14.19 11.74 -8.59
N GLY A 11 15.39 11.15 -8.57
CA GLY A 11 16.65 11.87 -8.62
C GLY A 11 17.32 11.76 -9.99
N SER A 12 18.61 11.45 -10.00
CA SER A 12 19.37 11.25 -11.25
C SER A 12 19.20 9.86 -11.88
N LYS A 13 18.70 8.88 -11.12
CA LYS A 13 18.66 7.46 -11.51
C LYS A 13 17.25 7.01 -11.86
N ALA A 14 16.89 7.05 -13.15
CA ALA A 14 15.63 6.50 -13.67
C ALA A 14 15.45 5.00 -13.39
N GLN A 15 16.56 4.25 -13.37
CA GLN A 15 16.56 2.79 -13.21
C GLN A 15 15.85 2.31 -11.93
N LEU A 16 15.84 3.13 -10.87
CA LEU A 16 15.24 2.71 -9.61
C LEU A 16 13.73 2.47 -9.77
N ILE A 17 13.08 3.21 -10.67
CA ILE A 17 11.65 3.10 -10.93
C ILE A 17 11.37 1.85 -11.77
N THR A 18 12.12 1.62 -12.84
CA THR A 18 11.94 0.46 -13.73
C THR A 18 12.26 -0.85 -13.02
N LEU A 19 13.34 -0.90 -12.23
CA LEU A 19 13.68 -2.07 -11.42
C LEU A 19 12.64 -2.34 -10.32
N ALA A 20 12.06 -1.28 -9.72
CA ALA A 20 10.97 -1.46 -8.76
C ALA A 20 9.71 -2.03 -9.44
N LEU A 21 9.37 -1.57 -10.65
CA LEU A 21 8.26 -2.12 -11.43
C LEU A 21 8.48 -3.60 -11.77
N ASP A 22 9.69 -3.98 -12.17
CA ASP A 22 10.03 -5.39 -12.41
C ASP A 22 9.84 -6.24 -11.16
N CYS A 23 10.37 -5.79 -10.02
CA CYS A 23 10.21 -6.48 -8.74
C CYS A 23 8.74 -6.59 -8.29
N LEU A 24 7.92 -5.56 -8.52
CA LEU A 24 6.49 -5.61 -8.20
C LEU A 24 5.75 -6.61 -9.08
N ARG A 25 6.07 -6.62 -10.38
CA ARG A 25 5.47 -7.55 -11.35
C ARG A 25 5.82 -9.00 -11.03
N GLU A 26 7.06 -9.28 -10.63
CA GLU A 26 7.48 -10.60 -10.13
C GLU A 26 6.68 -11.05 -8.90
N GLN A 27 6.24 -10.10 -8.06
CA GLN A 27 5.38 -10.35 -6.91
C GLN A 27 3.88 -10.40 -7.27
N GLY A 28 3.53 -10.35 -8.56
CA GLY A 28 2.14 -10.34 -9.04
C GLY A 28 1.39 -9.03 -8.79
N VAL A 29 2.12 -7.94 -8.50
CA VAL A 29 1.57 -6.60 -8.28
C VAL A 29 1.83 -5.76 -9.51
N GLU A 30 0.77 -5.34 -10.19
CA GLU A 30 0.84 -4.44 -11.34
C GLU A 30 0.23 -3.08 -10.99
N PRO A 31 1.05 -2.03 -10.79
CA PRO A 31 0.56 -0.68 -10.58
C PRO A 31 -0.24 -0.19 -11.78
N ARG A 32 -1.47 0.27 -11.55
CA ARG A 32 -2.32 0.87 -12.59
C ARG A 32 -2.02 2.34 -12.82
N GLU A 33 -1.45 2.99 -11.81
CA GLU A 33 -0.99 4.37 -11.88
C GLU A 33 0.44 4.43 -11.36
N ILE A 34 1.27 5.19 -12.05
CA ILE A 34 2.63 5.52 -11.62
C ILE A 34 2.72 7.04 -11.50
N VAL A 35 3.20 7.52 -10.37
CA VAL A 35 3.45 8.95 -10.12
C VAL A 35 4.93 9.12 -9.83
N VAL A 36 5.58 9.94 -10.64
CA VAL A 36 7.02 10.22 -10.53
C VAL A 36 7.20 11.63 -10.01
N VAL A 37 7.67 11.74 -8.77
CA VAL A 37 7.82 13.00 -8.04
C VAL A 37 9.22 13.57 -8.25
N HIS A 38 9.33 14.79 -8.74
CA HIS A 38 10.61 15.46 -8.94
C HIS A 38 10.53 16.96 -8.65
N THR A 39 11.69 17.60 -8.46
CA THR A 39 11.79 19.08 -8.43
C THR A 39 11.74 19.62 -9.87
N ARG A 40 12.47 20.68 -10.20
CA ARG A 40 12.48 21.25 -11.55
C ARG A 40 12.87 20.26 -12.66
N ARG A 41 12.01 20.14 -13.68
CA ARG A 41 12.21 19.31 -14.88
C ARG A 41 13.44 19.71 -15.67
N GLU A 42 13.76 21.00 -15.78
CA GLU A 42 14.93 21.48 -16.54
C GLU A 42 16.27 21.20 -15.85
N ARG A 43 16.27 20.68 -14.61
CA ARG A 43 17.52 20.24 -13.98
C ARG A 43 18.14 19.13 -14.85
N PRO A 44 19.42 19.23 -15.27
CA PRO A 44 19.99 18.30 -16.26
C PRO A 44 19.86 16.82 -15.87
N GLU A 45 20.02 16.51 -14.58
CA GLU A 45 19.89 15.15 -14.05
C GLU A 45 18.45 14.63 -14.15
N THR A 46 17.47 15.44 -13.72
CA THR A 46 16.04 15.11 -13.79
C THR A 46 15.57 15.00 -15.24
N ALA A 47 15.94 15.96 -16.09
CA ALA A 47 15.60 15.95 -17.51
C ALA A 47 16.10 14.69 -18.22
N ARG A 48 17.36 14.29 -17.96
CA ARG A 48 17.93 13.05 -18.49
C ARG A 48 17.20 11.83 -17.97
N ALA A 49 16.89 11.78 -16.67
CA ALA A 49 16.19 10.65 -16.09
C ALA A 49 14.77 10.51 -16.64
N LEU A 50 14.00 11.59 -16.74
CA LEU A 50 12.67 11.61 -17.35
C LEU A 50 12.72 11.17 -18.81
N LYS A 51 13.67 11.71 -19.60
CA LYS A 51 13.84 11.29 -21.00
C LYS A 51 14.07 9.79 -21.14
N ARG A 52 14.86 9.19 -20.25
CA ARG A 52 15.10 7.74 -20.24
C ARG A 52 13.85 6.93 -19.91
N LEU A 53 12.98 7.44 -19.04
CA LEU A 53 11.68 6.82 -18.74
C LEU A 53 10.73 6.95 -19.94
N ASP A 54 10.67 8.13 -20.56
CA ASP A 54 9.87 8.37 -21.77
C ASP A 54 10.29 7.42 -22.91
N GLU A 55 11.60 7.27 -23.16
CA GLU A 55 12.15 6.32 -24.14
C GLU A 55 11.79 4.85 -23.82
N GLU A 56 11.65 4.50 -22.54
CA GLU A 56 11.26 3.14 -22.12
C GLU A 56 9.75 2.89 -22.27
N ILE A 57 8.92 3.93 -22.06
CA ILE A 57 7.49 3.88 -22.36
C ILE A 57 7.28 3.65 -23.86
N GLU A 58 8.01 4.37 -24.73
CA GLU A 58 7.91 4.22 -26.20
C GLU A 58 8.27 2.80 -26.67
N ARG A 59 9.17 2.12 -25.96
CA ARG A 59 9.55 0.72 -26.22
C ARG A 59 8.55 -0.29 -25.66
N GLY A 60 7.57 0.16 -24.86
CA GLY A 60 6.63 -0.71 -24.17
C GLY A 60 7.22 -1.45 -22.95
N GLY A 61 8.38 -1.01 -22.45
CA GLY A 61 9.03 -1.64 -21.30
C GLY A 61 8.48 -1.20 -19.93
N MET A 62 7.70 -0.11 -19.89
CA MET A 62 6.98 0.33 -18.70
C MET A 62 5.65 1.01 -19.05
N PRO A 63 4.64 1.00 -18.15
CA PRO A 63 3.42 1.76 -18.36
C PRO A 63 3.66 3.27 -18.24
N PRO A 64 2.76 4.10 -18.80
CA PRO A 64 2.87 5.55 -18.69
C PRO A 64 2.80 6.01 -17.23
N TYR A 65 3.48 7.10 -16.92
CA TYR A 65 3.47 7.72 -15.60
C TYR A 65 2.96 9.16 -15.63
N ARG A 66 2.45 9.63 -14.50
CA ARG A 66 2.15 11.03 -14.24
C ARG A 66 3.36 11.71 -13.61
N SER A 67 3.91 12.70 -14.31
CA SER A 67 4.99 13.55 -13.80
C SER A 67 4.44 14.52 -12.77
N LEU A 68 4.90 14.42 -11.52
CA LEU A 68 4.56 15.37 -10.46
C LEU A 68 5.76 16.28 -10.18
N GLU A 69 5.70 17.48 -10.73
CA GLU A 69 6.67 18.52 -10.48
C GLU A 69 6.32 19.29 -9.19
N LEU A 70 7.26 19.35 -8.25
CA LEU A 70 7.07 20.05 -6.99
C LEU A 70 7.06 21.56 -7.22
N SER A 71 5.91 22.19 -7.00
CA SER A 71 5.71 23.63 -7.15
C SER A 71 5.00 24.23 -5.95
N GLY A 72 5.37 25.47 -5.60
CA GLY A 72 4.67 26.27 -4.59
C GLY A 72 4.22 27.63 -5.13
N PRO A 73 3.84 28.57 -4.25
CA PRO A 73 3.34 29.89 -4.66
C PRO A 73 4.32 30.70 -5.52
N GLN A 74 5.63 30.48 -5.34
CA GLN A 74 6.70 31.15 -6.08
C GLN A 74 7.12 30.40 -7.36
N GLY A 75 6.39 29.34 -7.72
CA GLY A 75 6.64 28.50 -8.88
C GLY A 75 7.33 27.17 -8.54
N VAL A 76 7.94 26.56 -9.56
CA VAL A 76 8.59 25.25 -9.49
C VAL A 76 9.83 25.29 -8.60
N LEU A 77 9.90 24.36 -7.65
CA LEU A 77 11.06 24.17 -6.77
C LEU A 77 12.29 23.79 -7.59
N ARG A 78 13.34 24.59 -7.49
CA ARG A 78 14.67 24.23 -8.04
C ARG A 78 15.25 23.06 -7.28
N ASP A 79 15.03 23.07 -5.97
CA ASP A 79 15.56 22.11 -5.03
C ASP A 79 14.71 22.05 -3.75
N VAL A 80 15.09 21.18 -2.82
CA VAL A 80 14.48 21.08 -1.49
C VAL A 80 15.56 21.24 -0.43
N THR A 81 15.91 22.50 -0.16
CA THR A 81 17.04 22.87 0.71
C THR A 81 16.68 23.90 1.77
N ALA A 82 15.76 24.82 1.48
CA ALA A 82 15.28 25.82 2.42
C ALA A 82 14.01 25.34 3.16
N PRO A 83 13.72 25.87 4.36
CA PRO A 83 12.54 25.49 5.14
C PRO A 83 11.21 25.63 4.37
N GLU A 84 11.04 26.70 3.60
CA GLU A 84 9.82 26.90 2.80
C GLU A 84 9.69 25.86 1.67
N GLU A 85 10.79 25.49 1.01
CA GLU A 85 10.81 24.46 -0.04
C GLU A 85 10.48 23.08 0.55
N VAL A 86 10.98 22.82 1.74
CA VAL A 86 10.69 21.63 2.55
C VAL A 86 9.20 21.51 2.85
N GLU A 87 8.59 22.58 3.33
CA GLU A 87 7.16 22.59 3.64
C GLU A 87 6.31 22.33 2.40
N ILE A 88 6.65 22.96 1.27
CA ILE A 88 5.99 22.76 -0.02
C ILE A 88 6.11 21.29 -0.45
N ALA A 89 7.33 20.73 -0.42
CA ALA A 89 7.57 19.35 -0.82
C ALA A 89 6.81 18.34 0.05
N PHE A 90 6.82 18.55 1.37
CA PHE A 90 6.08 17.70 2.32
C PHE A 90 4.57 17.77 2.08
N ARG A 91 4.01 18.99 1.93
CA ARG A 91 2.58 19.20 1.63
C ARG A 91 2.17 18.49 0.35
N ARG A 92 2.93 18.65 -0.73
CA ARG A 92 2.62 18.01 -2.02
C ARG A 92 2.65 16.49 -1.93
N LEU A 93 3.65 15.91 -1.28
CA LEU A 93 3.70 14.46 -1.07
C LEU A 93 2.52 13.96 -0.23
N TYR A 94 2.17 14.68 0.83
CA TYR A 94 1.02 14.35 1.67
C TYR A 94 -0.30 14.40 0.89
N GLU A 95 -0.53 15.45 0.10
CA GLU A 95 -1.73 15.64 -0.71
C GLU A 95 -1.93 14.48 -1.69
N GLU A 96 -0.87 14.07 -2.41
CA GLU A 96 -0.96 13.00 -3.42
C GLU A 96 -1.28 11.64 -2.80
N VAL A 97 -0.65 11.32 -1.67
CA VAL A 97 -0.96 10.07 -0.95
C VAL A 97 -2.37 10.14 -0.40
N ARG A 98 -2.78 11.27 0.20
CA ARG A 98 -4.13 11.46 0.73
C ARG A 98 -5.20 11.31 -0.35
N GLU A 99 -5.01 11.90 -1.53
CA GLU A 99 -5.91 11.75 -2.67
C GLU A 99 -6.00 10.28 -3.12
N ALA A 100 -4.87 9.57 -3.16
CA ALA A 100 -4.86 8.14 -3.45
C ALA A 100 -5.64 7.33 -2.40
N LYS A 101 -5.47 7.63 -1.11
CA LYS A 101 -6.21 6.98 -0.02
C LYS A 101 -7.72 7.26 -0.08
N LEU A 102 -8.11 8.50 -0.38
CA LEU A 102 -9.52 8.87 -0.56
C LEU A 102 -10.14 8.17 -1.77
N ALA A 103 -9.34 7.86 -2.79
CA ALA A 103 -9.75 7.05 -3.94
C ALA A 103 -9.65 5.53 -3.71
N GLU A 104 -9.52 5.09 -2.45
CA GLU A 104 -9.38 3.68 -2.03
C GLU A 104 -8.23 2.93 -2.74
N LYS A 105 -7.16 3.65 -3.13
CA LYS A 105 -5.99 3.05 -3.76
C LYS A 105 -5.05 2.45 -2.72
N THR A 106 -4.40 1.36 -3.10
CA THR A 106 -3.23 0.82 -2.39
C THR A 106 -1.99 1.55 -2.89
N VAL A 107 -1.22 2.12 -1.98
CA VAL A 107 -0.06 2.95 -2.27
C VAL A 107 1.21 2.15 -2.02
N HIS A 108 1.97 1.92 -3.08
CA HIS A 108 3.33 1.44 -3.01
C HIS A 108 4.24 2.65 -3.22
N MET A 109 5.05 3.00 -2.23
CA MET A 109 5.93 4.17 -2.31
C MET A 109 7.38 3.73 -2.39
N LEU A 110 8.08 4.14 -3.44
CA LEU A 110 9.52 3.95 -3.57
C LEU A 110 10.24 5.23 -3.11
N ILE A 111 10.98 5.14 -2.01
CA ILE A 111 11.80 6.23 -1.49
C ILE A 111 13.28 6.12 -1.89
N ALA A 112 13.53 5.46 -3.03
CA ALA A 112 14.85 5.25 -3.60
C ALA A 112 15.01 6.18 -4.81
N GLY A 113 15.69 7.31 -4.61
CA GLY A 113 16.04 8.24 -5.68
C GLY A 113 15.60 9.67 -5.37
N GLY A 114 16.56 10.57 -5.16
CA GLY A 114 16.30 11.98 -4.95
C GLY A 114 17.03 12.57 -3.74
N ARG A 115 16.56 13.75 -3.32
CA ARG A 115 17.07 14.43 -2.12
C ARG A 115 16.71 13.64 -0.87
N ARG A 116 17.67 13.39 0.02
CA ARG A 116 17.47 12.64 1.29
C ARG A 116 16.28 13.17 2.11
N THR A 117 16.03 14.46 2.04
CA THR A 117 14.89 15.11 2.69
C THR A 117 13.53 14.57 2.21
N LEU A 118 13.39 14.27 0.91
CA LEU A 118 12.17 13.66 0.36
C LEU A 118 11.96 12.23 0.85
N THR A 119 13.04 11.47 1.07
CA THR A 119 12.97 10.13 1.67
C THR A 119 12.38 10.20 3.08
N VAL A 120 12.81 11.18 3.90
CA VAL A 120 12.28 11.41 5.26
C VAL A 120 10.80 11.81 5.21
N PHE A 121 10.42 12.66 4.25
CA PHE A 121 9.02 13.05 4.06
C PHE A 121 8.15 11.88 3.60
N GLY A 122 8.64 11.04 2.68
CA GLY A 122 7.96 9.82 2.28
C GLY A 122 7.68 8.90 3.47
N MET A 123 8.66 8.72 4.36
CA MET A 123 8.48 7.98 5.61
C MET A 123 7.42 8.62 6.52
N ALA A 124 7.50 9.93 6.78
CA ALA A 124 6.54 10.62 7.64
C ALA A 124 5.10 10.56 7.07
N VAL A 125 4.93 10.75 5.76
CA VAL A 125 3.64 10.61 5.07
C VAL A 125 3.13 9.17 5.18
N ALA A 126 3.99 8.17 4.98
CA ALA A 126 3.64 6.77 5.14
C ALA A 126 3.14 6.48 6.56
N GLN A 127 3.84 6.93 7.59
CA GLN A 127 3.41 6.77 8.99
C GLN A 127 2.07 7.45 9.32
N MET A 128 1.69 8.50 8.58
CA MET A 128 0.43 9.21 8.79
C MET A 128 -0.76 8.60 8.04
N LEU A 129 -0.52 8.09 6.82
CA LEU A 129 -1.60 7.78 5.87
C LEU A 129 -1.66 6.32 5.42
N PHE A 130 -0.62 5.51 5.66
CA PHE A 130 -0.63 4.12 5.22
C PHE A 130 -1.58 3.25 6.03
N ASP A 131 -2.26 2.36 5.32
CA ASP A 131 -3.03 1.26 5.88
C ASP A 131 -2.26 -0.07 5.80
N ASP A 132 -2.98 -1.18 5.94
CA ASP A 132 -2.41 -2.53 6.04
C ASP A 132 -1.86 -3.06 4.71
N ASP A 133 -2.32 -2.53 3.58
CA ASP A 133 -1.93 -2.99 2.26
C ASP A 133 -0.91 -2.07 1.58
N ASP A 134 -0.73 -0.85 2.10
CA ASP A 134 0.29 0.06 1.60
C ASP A 134 1.69 -0.43 1.95
N ARG A 135 2.66 -0.09 1.11
CA ARG A 135 4.06 -0.55 1.24
C ARG A 135 5.04 0.57 0.97
N LEU A 136 5.97 0.75 1.89
CA LEU A 136 7.13 1.64 1.71
C LEU A 136 8.31 0.78 1.30
N TRP A 137 8.96 1.13 0.20
CA TRP A 137 10.00 0.31 -0.41
C TRP A 137 11.34 1.02 -0.45
N HIS A 138 12.38 0.28 -0.09
CA HIS A 138 13.75 0.54 -0.48
C HIS A 138 14.14 -0.43 -1.61
N LEU A 139 14.83 0.06 -2.64
CA LEU A 139 15.37 -0.81 -3.69
C LEU A 139 16.86 -1.03 -3.43
N ALA A 140 17.27 -2.30 -3.40
CA ALA A 140 18.66 -2.71 -3.47
C ALA A 140 18.91 -3.44 -4.79
N SER A 141 20.06 -3.22 -5.41
CA SER A 141 20.46 -3.90 -6.65
C SER A 141 21.94 -4.24 -6.65
N HIS A 142 22.33 -5.15 -7.54
CA HIS A 142 23.74 -5.47 -7.77
C HIS A 142 24.55 -4.18 -8.04
N PRO A 143 25.75 -3.98 -7.46
CA PRO A 143 26.54 -2.75 -7.64
C PRO A 143 26.85 -2.43 -9.10
N ASP A 144 27.13 -3.45 -9.92
CA ASP A 144 27.39 -3.27 -11.35
C ASP A 144 26.14 -2.80 -12.11
N LEU A 145 24.96 -3.33 -11.77
CA LEU A 145 23.69 -2.84 -12.29
C LEU A 145 23.46 -1.39 -11.88
N GLU A 146 23.74 -1.07 -10.60
CA GLU A 146 23.62 0.30 -10.10
C GLU A 146 24.53 1.29 -10.84
N ALA A 147 25.78 0.88 -11.09
CA ALA A 147 26.81 1.69 -11.75
C ALA A 147 26.57 1.82 -13.26
N SER A 148 26.10 0.75 -13.91
CA SER A 148 25.86 0.73 -15.35
C SER A 148 24.75 1.68 -15.79
N GLY A 149 23.84 2.04 -14.87
CA GLY A 149 22.70 2.85 -15.23
C GLY A 149 21.55 2.05 -15.84
N ALA A 150 21.68 0.73 -16.07
CA ALA A 150 20.72 -0.05 -16.87
C ALA A 150 19.33 -0.06 -16.23
N LEU A 151 18.28 0.10 -17.04
CA LEU A 151 16.90 0.22 -16.56
C LEU A 151 16.33 -1.12 -16.06
N HIS A 152 16.80 -2.24 -16.62
CA HIS A 152 16.33 -3.58 -16.28
C HIS A 152 17.52 -4.48 -15.97
N ALA A 153 17.32 -5.39 -15.02
CA ALA A 153 18.33 -6.37 -14.65
C ALA A 153 18.50 -7.40 -15.78
N ARG A 154 19.76 -7.74 -16.09
CA ARG A 154 20.09 -8.83 -17.02
C ARG A 154 20.03 -10.19 -16.31
N PRO A 155 19.97 -11.30 -17.06
CA PRO A 155 20.09 -12.63 -16.47
C PRO A 155 21.37 -12.74 -15.60
N GLY A 156 21.20 -13.06 -14.32
CA GLY A 156 22.29 -13.17 -13.35
C GLY A 156 22.55 -11.91 -12.51
N GLU A 157 21.99 -10.77 -12.89
CA GLU A 157 21.92 -9.58 -12.02
C GLU A 157 20.71 -9.66 -11.10
N TRP A 158 20.73 -8.93 -9.99
CA TRP A 158 19.61 -8.88 -9.06
C TRP A 158 19.20 -7.45 -8.73
N ALA A 159 17.90 -7.27 -8.58
CA ALA A 159 17.26 -6.13 -7.95
C ALA A 159 16.20 -6.68 -6.99
N ARG A 160 16.00 -6.02 -5.84
CA ARG A 160 15.06 -6.48 -4.81
C ARG A 160 14.42 -5.28 -4.14
N LEU A 161 13.12 -5.39 -3.92
CA LEU A 161 12.38 -4.48 -3.05
C LEU A 161 12.44 -4.98 -1.62
N ILE A 162 12.94 -4.13 -0.74
CA ILE A 162 13.03 -4.36 0.70
C ILE A 162 11.91 -3.53 1.34
N PRO A 163 10.92 -4.18 1.98
CA PRO A 163 9.84 -3.46 2.64
C PRO A 163 10.41 -2.75 3.87
N ILE A 164 10.13 -1.46 3.99
CA ILE A 164 10.47 -0.69 5.17
C ILE A 164 9.29 -0.74 6.14
N PRO A 165 9.49 -1.18 7.39
CA PRO A 165 8.44 -1.17 8.40
C PRO A 165 7.90 0.24 8.63
N VAL A 166 6.57 0.39 8.57
CA VAL A 166 5.86 1.65 8.83
C VAL A 166 4.98 1.45 10.07
N ILE A 167 5.19 2.30 11.07
CA ILE A 167 4.46 2.24 12.35
C ILE A 167 3.56 3.48 12.43
N PRO A 168 2.23 3.34 12.31
CA PRO A 168 1.32 4.48 12.41
C PRO A 168 1.24 5.06 13.83
N TRP A 169 1.22 6.39 13.95
CA TRP A 169 1.22 7.10 15.23
C TRP A 169 -0.01 6.82 16.12
N GLY A 170 -1.17 6.54 15.51
CA GLY A 170 -2.41 6.27 16.25
C GLY A 170 -2.42 4.99 17.08
N ARG A 171 -1.36 4.17 17.01
CA ARG A 171 -1.29 2.85 17.66
C ARG A 171 -0.13 2.71 18.64
N LEU A 172 0.51 3.80 19.08
CA LEU A 172 1.74 3.73 19.90
C LEU A 172 1.54 3.21 21.33
N SER A 173 0.32 3.25 21.87
CA SER A 173 0.11 3.02 23.31
C SER A 173 0.20 1.56 23.80
N PRO A 174 0.08 0.50 22.97
CA PRO A 174 0.51 -0.87 23.34
C PRO A 174 1.94 -1.20 22.89
N VAL A 175 2.51 -0.42 21.97
CA VAL A 175 3.79 -0.72 21.31
C VAL A 175 4.96 -0.62 22.28
N PHE A 176 4.98 0.40 23.14
CA PHE A 176 6.07 0.57 24.10
C PHE A 176 6.16 -0.58 25.10
N ASP A 177 5.03 -1.12 25.54
CA ASP A 177 5.00 -2.28 26.44
C ASP A 177 5.45 -3.56 25.72
N ALA A 178 5.00 -3.75 24.47
CA ALA A 178 5.38 -4.90 23.66
C ALA A 178 6.86 -4.94 23.26
N LEU A 179 7.49 -3.77 23.17
CA LEU A 179 8.88 -3.61 22.75
C LEU A 179 9.87 -3.43 23.89
N ARG A 180 9.39 -3.33 25.14
CA ARG A 180 10.20 -3.00 26.32
C ARG A 180 11.48 -3.84 26.44
N ASP A 181 11.36 -5.14 26.15
CA ASP A 181 12.46 -6.11 26.28
C ASP A 181 13.04 -6.54 24.92
N VAL A 182 12.70 -5.83 23.83
CA VAL A 182 13.16 -6.14 22.48
C VAL A 182 14.24 -5.14 22.07
N SER A 183 15.49 -5.61 22.03
CA SER A 183 16.65 -4.77 21.66
C SER A 183 16.93 -4.75 20.16
N ASP A 184 16.55 -5.79 19.43
CA ASP A 184 16.74 -5.88 17.98
C ASP A 184 15.58 -5.20 17.22
N PRO A 185 15.85 -4.15 16.42
CA PRO A 185 14.80 -3.43 15.69
C PRO A 185 14.04 -4.30 14.67
N PHE A 186 14.64 -5.36 14.13
CA PHE A 186 13.93 -6.25 13.20
C PHE A 186 12.94 -7.16 13.94
N GLN A 187 13.33 -7.67 15.11
CA GLN A 187 12.41 -8.37 16.00
C GLN A 187 11.29 -7.45 16.51
N ALA A 188 11.61 -6.18 16.77
CA ALA A 188 10.61 -5.19 17.15
C ALA A 188 9.60 -4.97 16.01
N ALA A 189 10.07 -4.80 14.77
CA ALA A 189 9.20 -4.67 13.61
C ALA A 189 8.31 -5.91 13.40
N GLN A 190 8.85 -7.12 13.59
CA GLN A 190 8.09 -8.36 13.51
C GLN A 190 7.01 -8.43 14.60
N ARG A 191 7.36 -8.17 15.86
CA ARG A 191 6.42 -8.12 16.99
C ARG A 191 5.26 -7.17 16.72
N LEU A 192 5.55 -6.02 16.12
CA LEU A 192 4.52 -5.05 15.74
C LEU A 192 3.60 -5.55 14.63
N ALA A 193 4.16 -6.23 13.63
CA ALA A 193 3.37 -6.87 12.57
C ALA A 193 2.44 -7.94 13.15
N ASP A 194 2.94 -8.76 14.10
CA ASP A 194 2.16 -9.82 14.74
C ASP A 194 1.02 -9.23 15.59
N LEU A 195 1.29 -8.21 16.40
CA LEU A 195 0.27 -7.50 17.17
C LEU A 195 -0.83 -6.92 16.28
N ARG A 196 -0.44 -6.32 15.15
CA ARG A 196 -1.39 -5.76 14.18
C ARG A 196 -2.30 -6.84 13.60
N LEU A 197 -1.74 -8.00 13.24
CA LEU A 197 -2.51 -9.13 12.74
C LEU A 197 -3.51 -9.63 13.80
N HIS A 198 -3.08 -9.65 15.07
CA HIS A 198 -3.94 -10.03 16.18
C HIS A 198 -5.09 -9.04 16.38
N GLU A 199 -4.82 -7.73 16.39
CA GLU A 199 -5.85 -6.68 16.47
C GLU A 199 -6.88 -6.79 15.34
N GLN A 200 -6.41 -7.03 14.10
CA GLN A 200 -7.29 -7.19 12.94
C GLN A 200 -8.19 -8.43 13.08
N TRP A 201 -7.59 -9.55 13.50
CA TRP A 201 -8.33 -10.78 13.74
C TRP A 201 -9.39 -10.59 14.81
N ASP A 202 -9.04 -9.92 15.92
CA ASP A 202 -9.98 -9.60 17.00
C ASP A 202 -11.10 -8.69 16.54
N ALA A 203 -10.80 -7.62 15.80
CA ALA A 203 -11.81 -6.72 15.26
C ALA A 203 -12.80 -7.45 14.34
N ALA A 204 -12.29 -8.32 13.46
CA ALA A 204 -13.11 -9.15 12.57
C ALA A 204 -13.94 -10.18 13.35
N ARG A 205 -13.33 -10.87 14.33
CA ARG A 205 -14.03 -11.82 15.21
C ARG A 205 -15.16 -11.14 15.97
N ILE A 206 -14.89 -10.01 16.61
CA ILE A 206 -15.90 -9.25 17.36
C ILE A 206 -17.04 -8.85 16.44
N PHE A 207 -16.76 -8.38 15.23
CA PHE A 207 -17.80 -8.04 14.26
C PHE A 207 -18.69 -9.25 13.92
N LEU A 208 -18.08 -10.36 13.55
CA LEU A 208 -18.80 -11.57 13.15
C LEU A 208 -19.64 -12.15 14.30
N LEU A 209 -19.13 -12.10 15.54
CA LEU A 209 -19.81 -12.68 16.70
C LEU A 209 -20.84 -11.75 17.35
N THR A 210 -20.73 -10.43 17.18
CA THR A 210 -21.53 -9.47 17.97
C THR A 210 -22.36 -8.49 17.14
N LYS A 211 -22.05 -8.28 15.86
CA LYS A 211 -22.69 -7.23 15.04
C LYS A 211 -23.63 -7.78 13.97
N ILE A 212 -23.36 -8.96 13.43
CA ILE A 212 -24.18 -9.57 12.37
C ILE A 212 -25.05 -10.70 12.92
N THR A 213 -26.17 -10.94 12.24
CA THR A 213 -27.10 -12.03 12.59
C THR A 213 -26.61 -13.37 12.06
N PRO A 214 -27.10 -14.51 12.57
CA PRO A 214 -26.72 -15.82 12.04
C PRO A 214 -26.96 -16.00 10.53
N ALA A 215 -28.05 -15.45 10.00
CA ALA A 215 -28.35 -15.50 8.56
C ALA A 215 -27.38 -14.65 7.73
N GLU A 216 -27.04 -13.46 8.21
CA GLU A 216 -26.01 -12.62 7.58
C GLU A 216 -24.64 -13.30 7.63
N GLN A 217 -24.31 -13.96 8.74
CA GLN A 217 -23.04 -14.67 8.89
C GLN A 217 -22.91 -15.83 7.89
N GLN A 218 -23.96 -16.60 7.63
CA GLN A 218 -23.93 -17.65 6.59
C GLN A 218 -23.61 -17.08 5.20
N VAL A 219 -24.18 -15.93 4.85
CA VAL A 219 -23.89 -15.24 3.59
C VAL A 219 -22.43 -14.78 3.55
N VAL A 220 -21.91 -14.21 4.65
CA VAL A 220 -20.53 -13.72 4.74
C VAL A 220 -19.52 -14.88 4.73
N ASP A 221 -19.80 -15.99 5.41
CA ASP A 221 -18.96 -17.18 5.43
C ASP A 221 -18.74 -17.73 4.01
N LEU A 222 -19.80 -17.82 3.21
CA LEU A 222 -19.73 -18.26 1.81
C LEU A 222 -19.03 -17.25 0.91
N LEU A 223 -19.26 -15.95 1.13
CA LEU A 223 -18.65 -14.89 0.34
C LEU A 223 -17.13 -14.79 0.57
N VAL A 224 -16.71 -14.77 1.84
CA VAL A 224 -15.32 -14.49 2.22
C VAL A 224 -14.52 -15.78 2.37
N GLY A 225 -15.11 -16.82 2.98
CA GLY A 225 -14.44 -18.09 3.23
C GLY A 225 -14.34 -18.97 1.99
N GLU A 226 -15.41 -19.06 1.19
CA GLU A 226 -15.45 -19.88 -0.02
C GLU A 226 -15.26 -19.06 -1.32
N GLY A 227 -15.31 -17.72 -1.25
CA GLY A 227 -15.14 -16.86 -2.42
C GLY A 227 -16.32 -16.89 -3.41
N LEU A 228 -17.50 -17.34 -2.98
CA LEU A 228 -18.66 -17.51 -3.85
C LEU A 228 -19.25 -16.18 -4.31
N ARG A 229 -19.79 -16.17 -5.53
CA ARG A 229 -20.58 -15.05 -6.07
C ARG A 229 -21.98 -15.06 -5.47
N GLN A 230 -22.65 -13.92 -5.46
CA GLN A 230 -23.98 -13.77 -4.85
C GLN A 230 -25.04 -14.75 -5.41
N ALA A 231 -24.96 -15.09 -6.69
CA ALA A 231 -25.84 -16.08 -7.31
C ALA A 231 -25.59 -17.50 -6.76
N GLU A 232 -24.33 -17.88 -6.61
CA GLU A 232 -23.93 -19.19 -6.04
C GLU A 232 -24.31 -19.27 -4.55
N ILE A 233 -24.18 -18.16 -3.81
CA ILE A 233 -24.64 -18.05 -2.42
C ILE A 233 -26.17 -18.23 -2.34
N ALA A 234 -26.92 -17.58 -3.23
CA ALA A 234 -28.38 -17.67 -3.26
C ALA A 234 -28.83 -19.12 -3.51
N GLU A 235 -28.21 -19.81 -4.47
CA GLU A 235 -28.46 -21.23 -4.73
C GLU A 235 -28.12 -22.10 -3.52
N ARG A 236 -26.93 -21.92 -2.92
CA ARG A 236 -26.46 -22.71 -1.78
C ARG A 236 -27.34 -22.57 -0.54
N LEU A 237 -27.84 -21.36 -0.27
CA LEU A 237 -28.69 -21.08 0.89
C LEU A 237 -30.19 -21.21 0.59
N HIS A 238 -30.57 -21.59 -0.63
CA HIS A 238 -31.96 -21.62 -1.10
C HIS A 238 -32.68 -20.28 -0.87
N LEU A 239 -31.97 -19.17 -1.07
CA LEU A 239 -32.47 -17.80 -0.95
C LEU A 239 -32.67 -17.17 -2.33
N SER A 240 -33.47 -16.11 -2.40
CA SER A 240 -33.50 -15.29 -3.61
C SER A 240 -32.21 -14.44 -3.72
N PRO A 241 -31.70 -14.15 -4.93
CA PRO A 241 -30.57 -13.23 -5.11
C PRO A 241 -30.79 -11.87 -4.42
N ARG A 242 -32.03 -11.38 -4.43
CA ARG A 242 -32.44 -10.14 -3.74
C ARG A 242 -32.26 -10.23 -2.23
N THR A 243 -32.53 -11.39 -1.63
CA THR A 243 -32.34 -11.62 -0.18
C THR A 243 -30.86 -11.58 0.18
N VAL A 244 -30.00 -12.22 -0.62
CA VAL A 244 -28.53 -12.18 -0.43
C VAL A 244 -28.02 -10.74 -0.54
N GLU A 245 -28.47 -9.97 -1.54
CA GLU A 245 -28.12 -8.56 -1.70
C GLU A 245 -28.54 -7.72 -0.48
N GLN A 246 -29.74 -7.96 0.07
CA GLN A 246 -30.21 -7.28 1.27
C GLN A 246 -29.36 -7.60 2.51
N HIS A 247 -28.99 -8.87 2.71
CA HIS A 247 -28.07 -9.26 3.78
C HIS A 247 -26.72 -8.57 3.63
N LEU A 248 -26.13 -8.59 2.44
CA LEU A 248 -24.83 -7.94 2.19
C LEU A 248 -24.88 -6.43 2.42
N ARG A 249 -25.95 -5.74 1.97
CA ARG A 249 -26.13 -4.31 2.25
C ARG A 249 -26.23 -4.01 3.74
N ALA A 250 -26.94 -4.85 4.51
CA ALA A 250 -27.03 -4.69 5.96
C ALA A 250 -25.65 -4.91 6.62
N VAL A 251 -24.91 -5.93 6.19
CA VAL A 251 -23.55 -6.22 6.67
C VAL A 251 -22.60 -5.06 6.35
N TYR A 252 -22.64 -4.51 5.14
CA TYR A 252 -21.82 -3.37 4.74
C TYR A 252 -22.05 -2.16 5.65
N ARG A 253 -23.31 -1.81 5.94
CA ARG A 253 -23.62 -0.72 6.87
C ARG A 253 -23.09 -0.99 8.28
N LYS A 254 -23.30 -2.20 8.81
CA LYS A 254 -22.80 -2.60 10.13
C LYS A 254 -21.27 -2.58 10.19
N ALA A 255 -20.60 -2.98 9.11
CA ALA A 255 -19.15 -2.93 9.01
C ALA A 255 -18.64 -1.48 8.96
N ALA A 256 -19.30 -0.60 8.20
CA ALA A 256 -18.97 0.82 8.16
C ALA A 256 -19.03 1.44 9.57
N GLU A 257 -20.08 1.14 10.33
CA GLU A 257 -20.24 1.56 11.72
C GLU A 257 -19.17 0.96 12.66
N HIS A 258 -18.91 -0.36 12.58
CA HIS A 258 -17.96 -1.05 13.46
C HIS A 258 -16.52 -0.58 13.29
N TRP A 259 -16.08 -0.38 12.04
CA TRP A 259 -14.74 0.10 11.72
C TRP A 259 -14.64 1.63 11.63
N GLN A 260 -15.74 2.36 11.85
CA GLN A 260 -15.82 3.82 11.77
C GLN A 260 -15.32 4.39 10.44
N VAL A 261 -15.74 3.76 9.34
CA VAL A 261 -15.38 4.16 7.97
C VAL A 261 -16.61 4.67 7.24
N SER A 262 -16.42 5.54 6.24
CA SER A 262 -17.51 6.18 5.51
C SER A 262 -18.41 5.19 4.77
N GLU A 263 -17.82 4.17 4.14
CA GLU A 263 -18.55 3.15 3.38
C GLU A 263 -17.76 1.84 3.34
N VAL A 264 -18.49 0.73 3.23
CA VAL A 264 -17.93 -0.61 3.00
C VAL A 264 -18.60 -1.21 1.77
N ASN A 265 -17.78 -1.66 0.82
CA ASN A 265 -18.22 -2.44 -0.33
C ASN A 265 -17.76 -3.91 -0.18
N GLN A 266 -18.09 -4.76 -1.15
CA GLN A 266 -17.70 -6.18 -1.12
C GLN A 266 -16.18 -6.37 -0.96
N THR A 267 -15.38 -5.65 -1.75
CA THR A 267 -13.91 -5.74 -1.72
C THR A 267 -13.36 -5.37 -0.35
N ARG A 268 -13.86 -4.27 0.23
CA ARG A 268 -13.45 -3.81 1.56
C ARG A 268 -13.91 -4.76 2.66
N LEU A 269 -15.14 -5.29 2.58
CA LEU A 269 -15.64 -6.28 3.53
C LEU A 269 -14.77 -7.53 3.54
N VAL A 270 -14.44 -8.07 2.35
CA VAL A 270 -13.55 -9.22 2.22
C VAL A 270 -12.20 -8.91 2.87
N ARG A 271 -11.58 -7.75 2.59
CA ARG A 271 -10.31 -7.34 3.22
C ARG A 271 -10.40 -7.28 4.75
N LEU A 272 -11.45 -6.66 5.29
CA LEU A 272 -11.64 -6.50 6.74
C LEU A 272 -11.80 -7.84 7.47
N LEU A 273 -12.38 -8.85 6.79
CA LEU A 273 -12.67 -10.15 7.40
C LEU A 273 -11.64 -11.22 7.07
N LEU A 274 -10.79 -11.00 6.07
CA LEU A 274 -9.81 -11.96 5.61
C LEU A 274 -8.90 -12.51 6.73
N PRO A 275 -8.39 -11.69 7.68
CA PRO A 275 -7.57 -12.20 8.78
C PRO A 275 -8.26 -13.30 9.61
N PHE A 276 -9.57 -13.19 9.83
CA PHE A 276 -10.35 -14.19 10.56
C PHE A 276 -10.52 -15.49 9.76
N TYR A 277 -10.87 -15.39 8.47
CA TYR A 277 -11.13 -16.56 7.63
C TYR A 277 -9.86 -17.31 7.21
N GLN A 278 -8.74 -16.61 7.02
CA GLN A 278 -7.43 -17.24 6.79
C GLN A 278 -7.02 -18.09 7.98
N TRP A 279 -7.19 -17.57 9.20
CA TRP A 279 -6.91 -18.31 10.41
C TRP A 279 -7.83 -19.54 10.58
N LYS A 280 -9.14 -19.38 10.34
CA LYS A 280 -10.13 -20.49 10.40
C LYS A 280 -9.82 -21.61 9.40
N SER A 281 -9.30 -21.28 8.22
CA SER A 281 -8.99 -22.24 7.15
C SER A 281 -7.67 -22.97 7.35
N GLY A 282 -6.73 -22.40 8.13
CA GLY A 282 -5.43 -23.01 8.44
C GLY A 282 -5.49 -24.18 9.43
N GLY A 283 -6.67 -24.63 9.85
CA GLY A 283 -6.84 -25.80 10.72
C GLY A 283 -6.45 -25.60 12.19
N ILE A 284 -6.23 -24.37 12.64
CA ILE A 284 -5.84 -24.09 14.03
C ILE A 284 -7.11 -23.92 14.87
N THR A 285 -7.66 -25.03 15.37
CA THR A 285 -8.55 -25.03 16.53
C THR A 285 -7.70 -24.87 17.80
N GLY A 286 -7.11 -23.69 17.97
CA GLY A 286 -6.21 -23.35 19.08
C GLY A 286 -6.36 -21.89 19.49
N ASN A 287 -5.56 -21.42 20.45
CA ASN A 287 -5.54 -20.01 20.79
C ASN A 287 -5.14 -19.17 19.55
N PRO A 288 -5.71 -17.95 19.41
CA PRO A 288 -5.35 -17.03 18.32
C PRO A 288 -3.86 -16.67 18.34
N PRO A 289 -3.33 -16.02 17.26
CA PRO A 289 -1.90 -15.70 17.10
C PRO A 289 -1.18 -15.02 18.28
#